data_AF-A0A1G4NYJ5-F1
#
_entry.id   AF-A0A1G4NYJ5-F1
#
_cell.length_a   1.000
_cell.length_b   1.000
_cell.length_c   1.000
_cell.angle_alpha   90.00
_cell.angle_beta   90.00
_cell.angle_gamma   90.00
#
_symmetry.space_group_name_H-M   'P 1'
#
loop_
_entity.id
_entity.type
_entity.pdbx_description
1 polymer ?
#
loop_
_entity_poly.entity_id
_entity_poly.type
_entity_poly.pdbx_seq_one_letter_code
_entity_poly.pdbx_strand_id
1 'polypeptide(L)'
;MATLYLITLIIILSPITISLTFQVVRNFWTFKQIKNTVTKNNRYILNATNEFNIGKLYIDQKQWSKAITILDNCLYFSKIESKSPYLAAKHYNAIGFILETNQHRSIARRYYEQAFRLSPEYNIARKNFDRIRK
;
A
#
# COMPACT_ATOMS: atom_id res chain seq x y z
N MET A 1 -38.23 21.77 -10.42
CA MET A 1 -37.07 21.59 -11.33
C MET A 1 -35.88 20.92 -10.63
N ALA A 2 -35.36 21.45 -9.52
CA ALA A 2 -34.21 20.85 -8.81
C ALA A 2 -34.45 19.44 -8.25
N THR A 3 -35.67 19.13 -7.81
CA THR A 3 -36.05 17.81 -7.27
C THR A 3 -35.98 16.70 -8.31
N LEU A 4 -36.40 16.97 -9.55
CA LEU A 4 -36.32 16.01 -10.66
C LEU A 4 -34.87 15.66 -11.01
N TYR A 5 -33.96 16.65 -10.97
CA TYR A 5 -32.53 16.44 -11.20
C TYR A 5 -31.88 15.57 -10.11
N LEU A 6 -32.25 15.77 -8.84
CA LEU A 6 -31.75 14.95 -7.74
C LEU A 6 -32.22 13.50 -7.86
N ILE A 7 -33.48 13.28 -8.27
CA ILE A 7 -34.04 11.95 -8.45
C ILE A 7 -33.34 11.21 -9.59
N THR A 8 -33.13 11.85 -10.74
CA THR A 8 -32.42 11.22 -11.87
C THR A 8 -30.97 10.92 -11.53
N LEU A 9 -30.29 11.80 -10.79
CA LEU A 9 -28.92 11.59 -10.33
C LEU A 9 -28.80 10.39 -9.39
N ILE A 10 -29.75 10.22 -8.45
CA ILE A 10 -29.77 9.07 -7.52
C ILE A 10 -29.98 7.75 -8.25
N ILE A 11 -30.86 7.73 -9.26
CA ILE A 11 -31.14 6.54 -10.07
C ILE A 11 -29.89 6.08 -10.83
N ILE A 12 -29.08 7.01 -11.32
CA ILE A 12 -27.83 6.69 -12.03
C ILE A 12 -26.73 6.25 -11.06
N LEU A 13 -26.63 6.87 -9.89
CA LEU A 13 -25.57 6.58 -8.91
C LEU A 13 -25.77 5.25 -8.16
N SER A 14 -27.02 4.86 -7.87
CA SER A 14 -27.34 3.63 -7.14
C SER A 14 -26.73 2.34 -7.72
N PRO A 15 -26.87 2.03 -9.03
CA PRO A 15 -26.26 0.82 -9.60
C PRO A 15 -24.72 0.87 -9.60
N ILE A 16 -24.12 2.06 -9.72
CA ILE A 16 -22.67 2.24 -9.67
C ILE A 16 -22.14 1.92 -8.26
N THR A 17 -22.78 2.43 -7.22
CA THR A 17 -22.36 2.17 -5.84
C THR A 17 -22.54 0.71 -5.44
N ILE A 18 -23.61 0.05 -5.91
CA ILE A 18 -23.82 -1.38 -5.70
C ILE A 18 -22.72 -2.21 -6.40
N SER A 19 -22.39 -1.91 -7.65
CA SER A 19 -21.33 -2.59 -8.40
C SER A 19 -19.96 -2.43 -7.74
N LEU A 20 -19.63 -1.22 -7.29
CA LEU A 20 -18.39 -0.95 -6.54
C LEU A 20 -18.35 -1.72 -5.22
N THR A 21 -19.45 -1.75 -4.47
CA THR A 21 -19.55 -2.49 -3.20
C THR A 21 -19.34 -3.98 -3.44
N PHE A 22 -19.93 -4.53 -4.51
CA PHE A 22 -19.76 -5.93 -4.88
C PHE A 22 -18.31 -6.26 -5.27
N GLN A 23 -17.65 -5.38 -6.01
CA GLN A 23 -16.22 -5.53 -6.35
C GLN A 23 -15.33 -5.53 -5.11
N VAL A 24 -15.58 -4.63 -4.15
CA VAL A 24 -14.83 -4.56 -2.88
C VAL A 24 -15.02 -5.84 -2.07
N VAL A 25 -16.26 -6.32 -1.93
CA VAL A 25 -16.56 -7.56 -1.20
C VAL A 25 -15.89 -8.75 -1.87
N ARG A 26 -15.99 -8.88 -3.20
CA ARG A 26 -15.32 -9.96 -3.95
C ARG A 26 -13.82 -9.94 -3.72
N ASN A 27 -13.19 -8.76 -3.85
CA ASN A 27 -11.76 -8.60 -3.61
C ASN A 27 -11.39 -9.00 -2.18
N PHE A 28 -12.20 -8.64 -1.19
CA PHE A 28 -11.98 -9.00 0.21
C PHE A 28 -12.03 -10.53 0.46
N TRP A 29 -12.97 -11.24 -0.18
CA TRP A 29 -13.05 -12.70 -0.08
C TRP A 29 -11.87 -13.39 -0.76
N THR A 30 -11.52 -13.00 -1.98
CA THR A 30 -10.36 -13.54 -2.71
C THR A 30 -9.07 -13.35 -1.91
N PHE A 31 -8.91 -12.18 -1.33
CA PHE A 31 -7.80 -11.82 -0.47
C PHE A 31 -7.73 -12.68 0.81
N LYS A 32 -8.87 -12.93 1.46
CA LYS A 32 -8.95 -13.82 2.63
C LYS A 32 -8.50 -15.25 2.29
N GLN A 33 -8.83 -15.74 1.09
CA GLN A 33 -8.39 -17.07 0.64
C GLN A 33 -6.89 -17.13 0.36
N ILE A 34 -6.33 -16.13 -0.33
CA ILE A 34 -4.89 -16.02 -0.59
C ILE A 34 -4.12 -16.00 0.73
N LYS A 35 -4.59 -15.23 1.72
CA LYS A 35 -4.02 -15.19 3.07
C LYS A 35 -3.95 -16.58 3.70
N ASN A 36 -5.05 -17.33 3.75
CA ASN A 36 -5.07 -18.64 4.42
C ASN A 36 -4.13 -19.66 3.75
N THR A 37 -4.06 -19.65 2.41
CA THR A 37 -3.21 -20.59 1.65
C THR A 37 -1.73 -20.29 1.80
N VAL A 38 -1.33 -19.02 1.79
CA VAL A 38 0.09 -18.66 1.82
C VAL A 38 0.64 -18.59 3.26
N THR A 39 -0.19 -18.29 4.27
CA THR A 39 0.25 -18.25 5.69
C THR A 39 0.62 -19.61 6.27
N LYS A 40 0.12 -20.68 5.67
CA LYS A 40 0.44 -22.05 6.09
C LYS A 40 1.84 -22.49 5.68
N ASN A 41 2.53 -21.76 4.79
CA ASN A 41 3.83 -22.16 4.26
C ASN A 41 4.86 -21.03 4.46
N ASN A 42 6.08 -21.34 4.90
CA ASN A 42 7.13 -20.37 5.27
C ASN A 42 7.66 -19.49 4.10
N ARG A 43 6.95 -19.48 2.96
CA ARG A 43 7.23 -18.81 1.69
C ARG A 43 7.13 -17.28 1.75
N TYR A 44 6.54 -16.70 2.80
CA TYR A 44 6.25 -15.27 2.84
C TYR A 44 7.47 -14.35 2.89
N ILE A 45 8.57 -14.71 3.57
CA ILE A 45 9.76 -13.83 3.63
C ILE A 45 10.48 -13.80 2.26
N LEU A 46 10.58 -14.97 1.62
CA LEU A 46 11.10 -15.11 0.25
C LEU A 46 10.20 -14.35 -0.75
N ASN A 47 8.88 -14.47 -0.62
CA ASN A 47 7.93 -13.72 -1.44
C ASN A 47 8.00 -12.22 -1.17
N ALA A 48 8.15 -11.77 0.07
CA ALA A 48 8.22 -10.34 0.43
C ALA A 48 9.43 -9.64 -0.19
N THR A 49 10.57 -10.34 -0.27
CA THR A 49 11.76 -9.82 -0.96
C THR A 49 11.52 -9.70 -2.47
N ASN A 50 10.82 -10.67 -3.07
CA ASN A 50 10.44 -10.62 -4.48
C ASN A 50 9.40 -9.51 -4.75
N GLU A 51 8.38 -9.40 -3.91
CA GLU A 51 7.35 -8.35 -3.95
C GLU A 51 7.96 -6.95 -3.83
N PHE A 52 8.97 -6.77 -2.98
CA PHE A 52 9.73 -5.52 -2.93
C PHE A 52 10.39 -5.18 -4.26
N ASN A 53 11.03 -6.17 -4.90
CA ASN A 53 11.69 -5.96 -6.20
C ASN A 53 10.67 -5.65 -7.30
N ILE A 54 9.51 -6.32 -7.32
CA ILE A 54 8.41 -6.01 -8.23
C ILE A 54 7.88 -4.59 -7.98
N GLY A 55 7.70 -4.21 -6.70
CA GLY A 55 7.34 -2.86 -6.31
C GLY A 55 8.32 -1.82 -6.85
N LYS A 56 9.63 -2.09 -6.76
CA LYS A 56 10.68 -1.24 -7.33
C LYS A 56 10.56 -1.13 -8.86
N LEU A 57 10.33 -2.23 -9.56
CA LEU A 57 10.11 -2.19 -11.02
C LEU A 57 8.91 -1.31 -11.39
N TYR A 58 7.81 -1.38 -10.62
CA TYR A 58 6.67 -0.50 -10.84
C TYR A 58 6.98 0.97 -10.52
N ILE A 59 7.81 1.25 -9.51
CA ILE A 59 8.32 2.61 -9.23
C ILE A 59 9.12 3.13 -10.42
N ASP A 60 10.04 2.33 -10.96
CA ASP A 60 10.87 2.70 -12.10
C ASP A 60 10.02 2.98 -13.35
N GLN A 61 8.92 2.26 -13.52
CA GLN A 61 7.92 2.47 -14.58
C GLN A 61 6.90 3.58 -14.27
N LYS A 62 7.02 4.27 -13.13
CA LYS A 62 6.07 5.29 -12.63
C LYS A 62 4.63 4.77 -12.44
N GLN A 63 4.45 3.46 -12.29
CA GLN A 63 3.17 2.81 -12.02
C GLN A 63 2.87 2.86 -10.50
N TRP A 64 2.69 4.06 -9.97
CA TRP A 64 2.59 4.35 -8.54
C TRP A 64 1.53 3.54 -7.80
N SER A 65 0.33 3.43 -8.38
CA SER A 65 -0.78 2.70 -7.79
C SER A 65 -0.42 1.22 -7.59
N LYS A 66 0.12 0.55 -8.62
CA LYS A 66 0.52 -0.86 -8.54
C LYS A 66 1.67 -1.07 -7.57
N ALA A 67 2.65 -0.16 -7.57
CA ALA A 67 3.76 -0.20 -6.64
C ALA A 67 3.28 -0.13 -5.18
N ILE A 68 2.43 0.84 -4.84
CA ILE A 68 1.84 0.96 -3.51
C ILE A 68 1.05 -0.31 -3.17
N THR A 69 0.20 -0.81 -4.06
CA THR A 69 -0.62 -2.01 -3.80
C THR A 69 0.24 -3.22 -3.44
N ILE A 70 1.30 -3.51 -4.20
CA ILE A 70 2.17 -4.65 -3.89
C ILE A 70 2.93 -4.43 -2.58
N LEU A 71 3.50 -3.24 -2.38
CA LEU A 71 4.31 -2.95 -1.20
C LEU A 71 3.49 -3.00 0.09
N ASP A 72 2.27 -2.44 0.04
CA ASP A 72 1.33 -2.39 1.16
C ASP A 72 0.73 -3.77 1.46
N ASN A 73 0.33 -4.51 0.42
CA ASN A 73 -0.13 -5.88 0.59
C ASN A 73 0.93 -6.77 1.24
N CYS A 74 2.20 -6.61 0.85
CA CYS A 74 3.30 -7.31 1.48
C CYS A 74 3.35 -7.03 2.99
N LEU A 75 3.31 -5.75 3.40
CA LEU A 75 3.29 -5.35 4.81
C LEU A 75 2.13 -6.02 5.59
N TYR A 76 0.92 -6.02 5.04
CA TYR A 76 -0.26 -6.57 5.69
C TYR A 76 -0.32 -8.12 5.72
N PHE A 77 -0.01 -8.83 4.63
CA PHE A 77 -0.16 -10.31 4.59
C PHE A 77 1.00 -11.06 5.18
N SER A 78 2.21 -10.62 4.87
CA SER A 78 3.40 -11.38 5.27
C SER A 78 3.75 -11.17 6.74
N LYS A 79 3.14 -10.16 7.39
CA LYS A 79 3.50 -9.65 8.72
C LYS A 79 5.02 -9.42 8.82
N ILE A 80 5.63 -8.87 7.76
CA ILE A 80 7.08 -8.67 7.72
C ILE A 80 7.58 -7.73 8.81
N GLU A 81 6.73 -6.87 9.38
CA GLU A 81 7.14 -6.03 10.51
C GLU A 81 7.72 -6.83 11.68
N SER A 82 7.11 -7.98 12.02
CA SER A 82 7.62 -8.82 13.11
C SER A 82 8.71 -9.79 12.68
N LYS A 83 8.73 -10.21 11.41
CA LYS A 83 9.67 -11.21 10.89
C LYS A 83 10.97 -10.62 10.38
N SER A 84 10.90 -9.43 9.78
CA SER A 84 12.02 -8.71 9.18
C SER A 84 11.73 -7.20 9.22
N PRO A 85 11.93 -6.55 10.38
CA PRO A 85 11.73 -5.11 10.54
C PRO A 85 12.48 -4.28 9.48
N TYR A 86 13.70 -4.71 9.13
CA TYR A 86 14.51 -4.09 8.08
C TYR A 86 13.85 -4.16 6.69
N LEU A 87 13.26 -5.29 6.30
CA LEU A 87 12.54 -5.40 5.04
C LEU A 87 11.23 -4.60 5.06
N ALA A 88 10.52 -4.59 6.18
CA ALA A 88 9.33 -3.75 6.35
C ALA A 88 9.67 -2.26 6.23
N ALA A 89 10.78 -1.82 6.83
CA ALA A 89 11.27 -0.45 6.71
C ALA A 89 11.56 -0.06 5.25
N LYS A 90 12.10 -0.97 4.43
CA LYS A 90 12.28 -0.75 3.00
C LYS A 90 10.95 -0.50 2.27
N HIS A 91 9.91 -1.28 2.58
CA HIS A 91 8.58 -1.12 1.99
C HIS A 91 7.96 0.22 2.39
N TYR A 92 7.95 0.55 3.68
CA TYR A 92 7.45 1.82 4.18
C TYR A 92 8.18 3.02 3.54
N ASN A 93 9.51 2.96 3.43
CA ASN A 93 10.29 4.00 2.78
C ASN A 93 9.97 4.12 1.28
N ALA A 94 9.77 3.00 0.57
CA ALA A 94 9.40 3.03 -0.84
C ALA A 94 8.01 3.65 -1.06
N ILE A 95 7.03 3.32 -0.22
CA ILE A 95 5.70 3.97 -0.26
C ILE A 95 5.82 5.47 0.06
N GLY A 96 6.61 5.84 1.07
CA GLY A 96 6.92 7.24 1.39
C GLY A 96 7.48 8.00 0.20
N PHE A 97 8.40 7.40 -0.56
CA PHE A 97 8.96 7.98 -1.78
C PHE A 97 7.92 8.21 -2.86
N ILE A 98 7.04 7.24 -3.11
CA ILE A 98 5.96 7.37 -4.09
C ILE A 98 5.01 8.51 -3.69
N LEU A 99 4.60 8.55 -2.41
CA LEU A 99 3.69 9.58 -1.90
C LEU A 99 4.30 10.98 -1.97
N GLU A 100 5.58 11.11 -1.63
CA GLU A 100 6.30 12.38 -1.72
C GLU A 100 6.42 12.85 -3.17
N THR A 101 6.73 11.94 -4.10
CA THR A 101 6.78 12.22 -5.54
C THR A 101 5.44 12.71 -6.08
N ASN A 102 4.33 12.23 -5.50
CA ASN A 102 2.96 12.64 -5.83
C ASN A 102 2.44 13.79 -4.93
N GLN A 103 3.33 14.59 -4.34
CA GLN A 103 3.00 15.78 -3.54
C GLN A 103 2.19 15.51 -2.25
N HIS A 104 2.03 14.26 -1.83
CA HIS A 104 1.37 13.89 -0.57
C HIS A 104 2.34 13.90 0.61
N ARG A 105 3.02 15.04 0.81
CA ARG A 105 4.16 15.18 1.74
C ARG A 105 3.80 14.82 3.19
N SER A 106 2.62 15.22 3.67
CA SER A 106 2.16 14.94 5.04
C SER A 106 2.02 13.45 5.33
N ILE A 107 1.52 12.68 4.35
CA ILE A 107 1.36 11.24 4.44
C ILE A 107 2.73 10.56 4.27
N ALA A 108 3.51 10.99 3.28
CA ALA A 108 4.87 10.48 3.06
C ALA A 108 5.74 10.55 4.32
N ARG A 109 5.67 11.67 5.07
CA ARG A 109 6.39 11.82 6.34
C ARG A 109 6.07 10.71 7.33
N ARG A 110 4.79 10.33 7.47
CA ARG A 110 4.37 9.25 8.38
C ARG A 110 4.97 7.90 7.95
N TYR A 111 5.02 7.63 6.65
CA TYR A 111 5.62 6.40 6.11
C TYR A 111 7.14 6.36 6.35
N TYR A 112 7.85 7.47 6.12
CA TYR A 112 9.28 7.54 6.44
C TYR A 112 9.57 7.45 7.94
N GLU A 113 8.71 8.04 8.78
CA GLU A 113 8.79 7.90 10.23
C GLU A 113 8.66 6.43 10.66
N GLN A 114 7.64 5.72 10.15
CA GLN A 114 7.45 4.30 10.46
C GLN A 114 8.62 3.46 9.98
N ALA A 115 9.15 3.72 8.78
CA ALA A 115 10.34 3.05 8.28
C ALA A 115 11.55 3.24 9.22
N PHE A 116 11.77 4.47 9.70
CA PHE A 116 12.85 4.77 10.64
C PHE A 116 12.63 4.13 12.01
N ARG A 117 11.39 4.11 12.53
CA ARG A 117 11.08 3.49 13.82
C ARG A 117 11.27 1.96 13.80
N LEU A 118 10.95 1.32 12.67
CA LEU A 118 11.12 -0.12 12.50
C LEU A 118 12.59 -0.52 12.36
N SER A 119 13.41 0.32 11.72
CA SER A 119 14.82 0.04 11.47
C SER A 119 15.63 1.35 11.47
N PRO A 120 16.07 1.82 12.66
CA PRO A 120 16.87 3.04 12.78
C PRO A 120 18.21 2.97 12.02
N GLU A 121 18.75 1.76 11.84
CA GLU A 121 19.96 1.44 11.08
C GLU A 121 19.78 1.55 9.56
N TYR A 122 18.53 1.60 9.07
CA TYR A 122 18.26 1.82 7.65
C TYR A 122 18.44 3.30 7.29
N ASN A 123 19.68 3.68 7.01
CA ASN A 123 20.11 5.06 6.75
C ASN A 123 19.28 5.81 5.69
N ILE A 124 18.73 5.12 4.70
CA ILE A 124 17.89 5.75 3.67
C ILE A 124 16.58 6.28 4.27
N ALA A 125 15.91 5.49 5.13
CA ALA A 125 14.69 5.93 5.81
C ALA A 125 14.98 7.11 6.74
N ARG A 126 16.06 7.06 7.52
CA ARG A 126 16.51 8.18 8.36
C ARG A 126 16.73 9.44 7.53
N LYS A 127 17.50 9.35 6.44
CA LYS A 127 17.79 10.47 5.54
C LYS A 127 16.51 11.09 4.96
N ASN A 128 15.57 10.25 4.52
CA ASN A 128 14.31 10.73 3.94
C ASN A 128 13.41 11.37 5.00
N PHE A 129 13.30 10.79 6.19
CA PHE A 129 12.54 11.36 7.29
C PHE A 129 13.12 12.70 7.77
N ASP A 130 14.45 12.78 7.91
CA ASP A 130 15.13 14.02 8.28
C ASP A 130 15.01 15.11 7.20
N ARG A 131 15.03 14.71 5.92
CA ARG A 131 14.86 15.65 4.81
C ARG A 131 13.44 16.19 4.73
N ILE A 132 12.43 15.34 4.89
CA ILE A 132 11.03 15.75 4.69
C ILE A 132 10.50 16.62 5.85
N ARG A 133 11.10 16.54 7.04
CA ARG A 133 10.73 17.37 8.21
C ARG A 133 11.26 18.80 8.15
N LYS A 134 12.29 19.06 7.35
CA LYS A 134 12.80 20.41 7.08
C LYS A 134 11.90 21.10 6.07
#